data_AF-A0A7J9EI66-F1
#
_entry.id   AF-A0A7J9EI66-F1
#
_cell.length_a   1.000
_cell.length_b   1.000
_cell.length_c   1.000
_cell.angle_alpha   90.00
_cell.angle_beta   90.00
_cell.angle_gamma   90.00
#
_symmetry.space_group_name_H-M   'P 1'
#
loop_
_entity.id
_entity.type
_entity.pdbx_description
1 polymer ?
#
loop_
_entity_poly.entity_id
_entity_poly.type
_entity_poly.pdbx_seq_one_letter_code
_entity_poly.pdbx_strand_id
1 'polypeptide(L)' 'MENGINKVSGSMLFSEEELIEVSGLKKGGDFVEVTCGCTSHRYGDAVGKLRVFSNGNLEITCECTPGCNEGLSFFSL' A
#
# COMPACT_ATOMS: atom_id res chain seq x y z
N MET A 1 29.15 -22.20 3.56
CA MET A 1 27.90 -22.00 4.33
C MET A 1 27.18 -20.80 3.75
N GLU A 2 26.19 -21.06 2.90
CA GLU A 2 25.20 -20.08 2.51
C GLU A 2 24.38 -19.68 3.75
N ASN A 3 24.40 -18.40 4.13
CA ASN A 3 23.41 -17.86 5.05
C ASN A 3 22.56 -16.88 4.26
N GLY A 4 21.72 -17.45 3.41
CA GLY A 4 20.71 -16.74 2.64
C GLY A 4 19.59 -16.27 3.57
N ILE A 5 19.85 -15.23 4.35
CA ILE A 5 18.76 -14.40 4.85
C ILE A 5 18.45 -13.40 3.74
N ASN A 6 17.74 -13.88 2.72
CA ASN A 6 17.04 -13.00 1.79
C ASN A 6 15.85 -12.41 2.56
N LYS A 7 16.14 -11.52 3.50
CA LYS A 7 15.14 -10.63 4.07
C LYS A 7 14.92 -9.58 3.00
N VAL A 8 14.01 -9.84 2.05
CA VAL A 8 13.40 -8.79 1.22
C VAL A 8 12.71 -7.85 2.20
N SER A 9 13.51 -6.97 2.78
CA SER A 9 13.00 -5.83 3.52
C SER A 9 12.20 -5.05 2.49
N GLY A 10 10.96 -4.66 2.79
CA GLY A 10 10.08 -3.87 1.93
C GLY A 10 10.73 -2.60 1.37
N SER A 11 11.87 -2.17 1.93
CA SER A 11 12.82 -1.24 1.33
C SER A 11 13.41 -1.67 -0.03
N MET A 12 13.16 -2.89 -0.51
CA MET A 12 13.67 -3.43 -1.76
C MET A 12 12.60 -3.57 -2.86
N LEU A 13 11.33 -3.21 -2.60
CA LEU A 13 10.27 -3.32 -3.61
C LEU A 13 10.36 -2.24 -4.69
N PHE A 14 10.70 -1.04 -4.28
CA PHE A 14 10.84 0.12 -5.16
C PHE A 14 12.10 0.88 -4.74
N SER A 15 12.90 1.28 -5.72
CA SER A 15 14.06 2.15 -5.50
C SER A 15 13.62 3.54 -5.05
N GLU A 16 14.51 4.27 -4.39
CA GLU A 16 14.23 5.64 -3.95
C GLU A 16 13.92 6.57 -5.13
N GLU A 17 14.54 6.32 -6.30
CA GLU A 17 14.28 7.02 -7.56
C GLU A 17 12.87 6.79 -8.12
N GLU A 18 12.29 5.60 -7.92
CA GLU A 18 10.92 5.29 -8.35
C GLU A 18 9.88 5.95 -7.44
N LEU A 19 10.24 6.13 -6.17
CA LEU A 19 9.36 6.67 -5.15
C LEU A 19 9.46 8.20 -5.00
N ILE A 20 10.45 8.84 -5.64
CA ILE A 20 10.72 10.28 -5.49
C ILE A 20 9.56 11.16 -5.95
N GLU A 21 8.79 10.69 -6.94
CA GLU A 21 7.65 11.42 -7.49
C GLU A 21 6.33 11.14 -6.74
N VAL A 22 6.33 10.17 -5.82
CA VAL A 22 5.13 9.75 -5.08
C VAL A 22 4.99 10.56 -3.79
N SER A 23 4.05 11.51 -3.79
CA SER A 23 3.69 12.28 -2.60
C SER A 23 2.85 11.47 -1.61
N GLY A 24 3.09 11.64 -0.31
CA GLY A 24 2.32 10.93 0.73
C GLY A 24 2.64 9.45 0.89
N LEU A 25 3.84 9.04 0.44
CA LEU A 25 4.44 7.73 0.61
C LEU A 25 4.90 7.49 2.06
N LYS A 26 4.68 6.28 2.57
CA LYS A 26 5.29 5.76 3.80
C LYS A 26 5.85 4.35 3.55
N LYS A 27 7.13 4.15 3.87
CA LYS A 27 7.78 2.84 3.79
C LYS A 27 7.64 2.08 5.11
N GLY A 28 6.95 0.96 5.06
CA GLY A 28 6.89 -0.04 6.12
C GLY A 28 7.99 -1.10 5.96
N GLY A 29 8.15 -1.95 6.98
CA GLY A 29 9.18 -3.00 6.96
C GLY A 29 9.04 -3.99 5.80
N ASP A 30 7.81 -4.26 5.35
CA ASP A 30 7.49 -5.25 4.30
C ASP A 30 6.49 -4.72 3.26
N PHE A 31 6.18 -3.41 3.32
CA PHE A 31 5.21 -2.77 2.43
C PHE A 31 5.55 -1.31 2.15
N VAL A 32 5.03 -0.78 1.05
CA VAL A 32 4.93 0.66 0.81
C VAL A 32 3.46 1.08 0.91
N GLU A 33 3.18 2.15 1.63
CA GLU A 33 1.86 2.76 1.78
C GLU A 33 1.84 4.08 1.01
N VAL A 34 0.83 4.29 0.18
CA VAL A 34 0.59 5.55 -0.52
C VAL A 34 -0.80 6.06 -0.17
N THR A 35 -0.89 7.37 0.09
CA THR A 35 -2.18 8.04 0.26
C THR A 35 -2.78 8.27 -1.13
N CYS A 36 -3.99 7.76 -1.38
CA CYS A 36 -4.69 7.89 -2.65
C CYS A 36 -6.10 8.47 -2.45
N GLY A 37 -6.70 8.97 -3.53
CA GLY A 37 -8.14 9.23 -3.55
C GLY A 37 -8.88 7.93 -3.84
N CYS A 38 -9.82 7.56 -2.97
CA CYS A 38 -10.77 6.49 -3.22
C CYS A 38 -12.14 7.11 -3.54
N THR A 39 -12.57 7.01 -4.79
CA THR A 39 -13.93 7.40 -5.18
C THR A 39 -14.90 6.26 -4.90
N SER A 40 -15.73 6.41 -3.87
CA SER A 40 -16.88 5.53 -3.64
C SER A 40 -18.08 6.02 -4.44
N HIS A 41 -18.81 5.09 -5.06
CA HIS A 41 -20.05 5.43 -5.77
C HIS A 41 -21.11 6.02 -4.82
N ARG A 42 -21.15 5.55 -3.56
CA ARG A 42 -22.14 5.97 -2.58
C ARG A 42 -21.71 7.20 -1.77
N TYR A 43 -20.41 7.35 -1.52
CA TYR A 43 -19.89 8.37 -0.60
C TYR A 43 -19.05 9.47 -1.25
N GLY A 44 -18.84 9.40 -2.57
CA GLY A 44 -17.99 10.34 -3.29
C GLY A 44 -16.50 10.08 -3.05
N ASP A 45 -15.67 11.09 -3.27
CA ASP A 45 -14.22 10.97 -3.12
C ASP A 45 -13.78 11.12 -1.65
N ALA A 46 -13.00 10.16 -1.18
CA ALA A 46 -12.47 10.13 0.17
C ALA A 46 -10.99 9.76 0.16
N VAL A 47 -10.29 10.08 1.25
CA VAL A 47 -8.91 9.67 1.40
C VAL A 47 -8.85 8.17 1.64
N GLY A 48 -8.06 7.50 0.81
CA GLY A 48 -7.69 6.10 0.93
C GLY A 48 -6.20 5.91 1.14
N LYS A 49 -5.85 4.70 1.56
CA LYS A 49 -4.47 4.23 1.68
C LYS A 49 -4.35 2.95 0.88
N LEU A 50 -3.37 2.89 -0.01
CA LEU A 50 -2.99 1.68 -0.73
C LEU A 50 -1.67 1.19 -0.16
N ARG A 51 -1.63 -0.07 0.28
CA ARG A 51 -0.42 -0.78 0.70
C ARG A 51 -0.05 -1.84 -0.30
N VAL A 52 1.21 -1.83 -0.71
CA VAL A 52 1.81 -2.84 -1.58
C VAL A 52 2.82 -3.62 -0.77
N PHE A 53 2.56 -4.91 -0.56
CA PHE A 53 3.40 -5.81 0.20
C PHE A 53 4.41 -6.52 -0.69
N SER A 54 5.52 -6.96 -0.10
CA SER A 54 6.60 -7.62 -0.83
C SER A 54 6.26 -8.98 -1.41
N ASN A 55 5.21 -9.60 -0.89
CA ASN A 55 4.66 -10.87 -1.34
C ASN A 55 3.64 -10.72 -2.50
N GLY A 56 3.52 -9.53 -3.10
CA GLY A 56 2.57 -9.25 -4.18
C GLY A 56 1.14 -8.98 -3.72
N ASN A 57 0.88 -8.95 -2.42
CA ASN A 57 -0.43 -8.58 -1.90
C ASN A 57 -0.60 -7.06 -1.91
N LEU A 58 -1.82 -6.63 -2.22
CA LEU A 58 -2.26 -5.24 -2.17
C LEU A 58 -3.40 -5.14 -1.16
N GLU A 59 -3.32 -4.17 -0.27
CA GLU A 59 -4.41 -3.81 0.65
C GLU A 59 -4.82 -2.38 0.38
N ILE A 60 -6.08 -2.16 0.06
CA ILE A 60 -6.67 -0.83 0.03
C ILE A 60 -7.42 -0.62 1.34
N THR A 61 -7.45 0.62 1.83
CA THR A 61 -8.30 1.03 2.96
C THR A 61 -8.91 2.38 2.62
N CYS A 62 -10.24 2.49 2.57
CA CYS A 62 -10.93 3.79 2.50
C CYS A 62 -11.37 4.26 3.89
N GLU A 63 -11.13 5.52 4.22
CA GLU A 63 -11.64 6.18 5.44
C GLU A 63 -12.90 7.03 5.16
N CYS A 64 -13.66 6.65 4.13
CA CYS A 64 -14.91 7.28 3.69
C CYS A 64 -15.90 7.53 4.85
N THR A 65 -15.99 6.58 5.80
CA THR A 65 -16.79 6.66 7.04
C THR A 65 -16.24 5.66 8.07
N PRO A 66 -16.40 5.88 9.39
CA PRO A 66 -16.08 4.87 10.40
C PRO A 66 -16.93 3.62 10.18
N GLY A 67 -16.28 2.51 9.79
CA GLY A 67 -16.94 1.25 9.46
C GLY A 67 -17.21 1.02 7.96
N CYS A 68 -16.61 1.83 7.08
CA CYS A 68 -16.69 1.59 5.63
C CYS A 68 -16.05 0.24 5.26
N ASN A 69 -16.89 -0.75 4.92
CA ASN A 69 -16.44 -2.09 4.53
C ASN A 69 -16.12 -2.21 3.03
N GLU A 70 -16.54 -1.23 2.22
CA GLU A 70 -16.24 -1.21 0.78
C GLU A 70 -14.76 -0.96 0.47
N GLY A 71 -14.00 -0.49 1.48
CA GLY A 71 -12.63 -0.06 1.32
C GLY A 71 -11.56 -1.11 1.59
N LEU A 72 -11.89 -2.28 2.15
CA LEU A 72 -10.91 -3.33 2.47
C LEU A 72 -10.86 -4.38 1.36
N SER A 73 -10.26 -4.02 0.23
CA SER A 73 -10.00 -4.96 -0.85
C SER A 73 -8.57 -5.49 -0.76
N PHE A 74 -8.46 -6.81 -0.65
CA PHE A 74 -7.21 -7.54 -0.74
C PHE A 74 -7.09 -8.11 -2.15
N PHE A 75 -6.05 -7.70 -2.87
CA PHE A 75 -5.70 -8.30 -4.15
C PHE A 75 -4.38 -9.05 -4.00
N SER A 76 -4.34 -10.30 -4.43
CA SER A 76 -3.09 -11.05 -4.62
C SER A 76 -2.82 -11.08 -6.11
N LEU A 77 -1.71 -10.49 -6.54
CA LEU A 77 -1.21 -10.56 -7.93
C LEU A 77 -0.39 -11.81 -8.16
#